data_AF-A0A924JP60-F1
#
_entry.id   AF-A0A924JP60-F1
#
_cell.length_a   1.000
_cell.length_b   1.000
_cell.length_c   1.000
_cell.angle_alpha   90.00
_cell.angle_beta   90.00
_cell.angle_gamma   90.00
#
_symmetry.space_group_name_H-M   'P 1'
#
loop_
_entity.id
_entity.type
_entity.pdbx_description
1 polymer ?
#
loop_
_entity_poly.entity_id
_entity_poly.type
_entity_poly.pdbx_seq_one_letter_code
_entity_poly.pdbx_strand_id
1 'polypeptide(L)'
;MLVKSYNNSKAVQEIINLDHSGFTEPILTLDDYKLIDSLTIVDNQQMQLDSANSIGRVAEGAEGKHPLGLILYKINSNWLDSLANKRYKGSGVKQTYKK
;
A
#
# COMPACT_ATOMS: atom_id res chain seq x y z
N MET A 1 -0.84 0.70 3.50
CA MET A 1 -1.25 -0.54 2.79
C MET A 1 -1.33 -1.72 3.75
N LEU A 2 -0.35 -1.92 4.64
CA LEU A 2 -0.35 -3.03 5.60
C LEU A 2 -1.54 -3.06 6.58
N VAL A 3 -1.76 -2.00 7.36
CA VAL A 3 -2.66 -2.05 8.54
C VAL A 3 -4.12 -2.41 8.18
N LYS A 4 -4.68 -1.77 7.15
CA LYS A 4 -6.09 -2.00 6.74
C LYS A 4 -6.32 -3.42 6.21
N SER A 5 -5.34 -3.98 5.51
CA SER A 5 -5.42 -5.33 4.93
C SER A 5 -5.41 -6.43 6.00
N TYR A 6 -4.76 -6.17 7.14
CA TYR A 6 -4.79 -7.04 8.32
C TYR A 6 -5.91 -6.72 9.30
N ASN A 7 -6.97 -6.05 8.84
CA ASN A 7 -8.12 -5.66 9.67
C ASN A 7 -7.71 -4.89 10.95
N ASN A 8 -6.64 -4.08 10.88
CA ASN A 8 -6.09 -3.38 12.04
C ASN A 8 -5.63 -4.30 13.19
N SER A 9 -5.13 -5.51 12.88
CA SER A 9 -4.56 -6.42 13.88
C SER A 9 -3.52 -5.73 14.78
N LYS A 10 -3.67 -5.89 16.10
CA LYS A 10 -2.77 -5.29 17.10
C LYS A 10 -1.32 -5.75 16.91
N ALA A 11 -1.09 -7.04 16.70
CA ALA A 11 0.25 -7.59 16.51
C ALA A 11 0.95 -6.98 15.27
N VAL A 12 0.20 -6.74 14.20
CA VAL A 12 0.75 -6.09 12.99
C VAL A 12 1.06 -4.61 13.24
N GLN A 13 0.21 -3.91 14.01
CA GLN A 13 0.49 -2.53 14.42
C GLN A 13 1.74 -2.45 15.30
N GLU A 14 1.92 -3.38 16.22
CA GLU A 14 3.13 -3.45 17.07
C GLU A 14 4.39 -3.64 16.23
N ILE A 15 4.39 -4.55 15.26
CA ILE A 15 5.53 -4.74 14.33
C ILE A 15 5.84 -3.46 13.56
N ILE A 16 4.82 -2.77 13.03
CA ILE A 16 5.00 -1.51 12.29
C ILE A 16 5.53 -0.40 13.20
N ASN A 17 5.04 -0.30 14.43
CA ASN A 17 5.49 0.71 15.38
C ASN A 17 6.93 0.45 15.89
N LEU A 18 7.38 -0.81 15.85
CA LEU A 18 8.76 -1.19 16.17
C LEU A 18 9.71 -0.97 14.98
N ASP A 19 9.20 -0.74 13.77
CA ASP A 19 10.01 -0.43 12.61
C ASP A 19 10.52 1.01 12.68
N HIS A 20 11.83 1.15 12.92
CA HIS A 20 12.53 2.43 12.99
C HIS A 20 13.35 2.70 11.71
N SER A 21 13.05 2.04 10.59
CA SER A 21 13.74 2.26 9.31
C SER A 21 13.64 3.70 8.78
N GLY A 22 12.80 4.54 9.39
CA GLY A 22 12.55 5.95 9.05
C GLY A 22 13.66 6.96 9.33
N PHE A 23 14.95 6.60 9.20
CA PHE A 23 16.03 7.57 9.47
C PHE A 23 16.13 8.70 8.42
N THR A 24 15.44 8.62 7.29
CA THR A 24 15.35 9.72 6.29
C THR A 24 14.07 9.67 5.45
N GLU A 25 12.88 9.57 6.06
CA GLU A 25 11.65 9.62 5.27
C GLU A 25 11.44 11.02 4.65
N PRO A 26 11.15 11.11 3.34
CA PRO A 26 10.74 12.37 2.74
C PRO A 26 9.41 12.84 3.35
N ILE A 27 9.33 14.12 3.69
CA ILE A 27 8.10 14.73 4.22
C ILE A 27 7.00 14.64 3.15
N LEU A 28 6.00 13.79 3.40
CA LEU A 28 4.83 13.65 2.54
C LEU A 28 3.84 14.80 2.78
N THR A 29 3.20 15.28 1.71
CA THR A 29 2.13 16.28 1.83
C THR A 29 0.83 15.64 2.29
N LEU A 30 -0.12 16.45 2.79
CA LEU A 30 -1.45 15.98 3.14
C LEU A 30 -2.16 15.29 1.95
N ASP A 31 -1.94 15.78 0.74
CA ASP A 31 -2.54 15.19 -0.47
C ASP A 31 -1.90 13.85 -0.83
N ASP A 32 -0.61 13.67 -0.54
CA ASP A 32 0.04 12.36 -0.67
C ASP A 32 -0.56 11.36 0.34
N TYR A 33 -0.78 11.78 1.59
CA TYR A 33 -1.45 10.94 2.59
C TYR A 33 -2.86 10.54 2.15
N LYS A 34 -3.67 11.49 1.66
CA LYS A 34 -5.02 11.20 1.14
C LYS A 34 -4.98 10.23 -0.04
N LEU A 35 -4.03 10.40 -0.95
CA LEU A 35 -3.86 9.50 -2.09
C LEU A 35 -3.51 8.08 -1.62
N ILE A 36 -2.50 7.96 -0.75
CA ILE A 36 -2.10 6.67 -0.17
C ILE A 36 -3.31 6.03 0.53
N ASP A 37 -4.05 6.80 1.32
CA ASP A 37 -5.23 6.29 2.04
C ASP A 37 -6.28 5.73 1.07
N SER A 38 -6.63 6.50 0.04
CA SER A 38 -7.59 6.10 -1.01
C SER A 38 -7.16 4.82 -1.73
N LEU A 39 -5.89 4.74 -2.16
CA LEU A 39 -5.36 3.54 -2.82
C LEU A 39 -5.47 2.30 -1.93
N THR A 40 -5.17 2.46 -0.64
CA THR A 40 -5.25 1.33 0.30
C THR A 40 -6.68 0.90 0.63
N ILE A 41 -7.66 1.79 0.49
CA ILE A 41 -9.08 1.44 0.60
C ILE A 41 -9.48 0.55 -0.57
N VAL A 42 -9.16 0.97 -1.80
CA VAL A 42 -9.47 0.21 -3.02
C VAL A 42 -8.84 -1.18 -2.98
N ASP A 43 -7.58 -1.28 -2.58
CA ASP A 43 -6.87 -2.56 -2.48
C ASP A 43 -7.52 -3.51 -1.45
N ASN A 44 -7.93 -2.98 -0.30
CA ASN A 44 -8.59 -3.79 0.72
C ASN A 44 -9.99 -4.24 0.30
N GLN A 45 -10.72 -3.40 -0.43
CA GLN A 45 -12.00 -3.77 -1.02
C GLN A 45 -11.83 -4.89 -2.06
N GLN A 46 -10.83 -4.77 -2.94
CA GLN A 46 -10.52 -5.80 -3.92
C GLN A 46 -10.18 -7.14 -3.25
N MET A 47 -9.34 -7.14 -2.22
CA MET A 47 -9.04 -8.38 -1.46
C MET A 47 -10.24 -9.00 -0.79
N GLN A 48 -11.18 -8.19 -0.28
CA GLN A 48 -12.43 -8.70 0.29
C GLN A 48 -13.29 -9.39 -0.76
N LEU A 49 -13.41 -8.78 -1.93
CA LEU A 49 -14.13 -9.35 -3.06
C LEU A 49 -13.46 -10.65 -3.56
N ASP A 50 -12.15 -10.64 -3.73
CA ASP A 50 -11.39 -11.82 -4.18
C ASP A 50 -11.52 -12.97 -3.17
N SER A 51 -11.39 -12.66 -1.87
CA SER A 51 -11.58 -13.63 -0.79
C SER A 51 -13.00 -14.18 -0.72
N ALA A 52 -14.03 -13.36 -0.93
CA ALA A 52 -15.42 -13.82 -0.96
C ALA A 52 -15.68 -14.71 -2.18
N ASN A 53 -15.08 -14.35 -3.32
CA ASN A 53 -15.21 -15.09 -4.56
C ASN A 53 -14.46 -16.45 -4.51
N SER A 54 -13.38 -16.57 -3.76
CA SER A 54 -12.61 -17.82 -3.70
C SER A 54 -13.25 -18.92 -2.86
N ILE A 55 -14.24 -18.60 -2.02
CA ILE A 55 -14.89 -19.58 -1.11
C ILE A 55 -15.43 -20.76 -1.91
N GLY A 56 -15.04 -21.98 -1.53
CA GLY A 56 -15.45 -23.23 -2.20
C GLY A 56 -14.87 -23.44 -3.61
N ARG A 57 -14.02 -22.52 -4.11
CA ARG A 57 -13.32 -22.64 -5.41
C ARG A 57 -11.83 -22.92 -5.27
N VAL A 58 -11.25 -22.71 -4.09
CA VAL A 58 -9.84 -22.97 -3.78
C VAL A 58 -9.73 -23.99 -2.66
N ALA A 59 -8.54 -24.55 -2.45
CA ALA A 59 -8.29 -25.43 -1.29
C ALA A 59 -8.55 -24.67 0.02
N GLU A 60 -9.02 -25.33 1.06
CA GLU A 60 -9.37 -24.71 2.36
C GLU A 60 -8.25 -23.83 2.93
N GLY A 61 -6.99 -24.26 2.81
CA GLY A 61 -5.82 -23.47 3.26
C GLY A 61 -5.48 -22.25 2.40
N ALA A 62 -6.11 -22.11 1.23
CA ALA A 62 -5.99 -20.97 0.33
C ALA A 62 -7.21 -20.04 0.39
N GLU A 63 -8.20 -20.35 1.23
CA GLU A 63 -9.34 -19.47 1.47
C GLU A 63 -8.96 -18.27 2.34
N GLY A 64 -9.62 -17.14 2.10
CA GLY A 64 -9.40 -15.92 2.87
C GLY A 64 -8.63 -14.83 2.10
N LYS A 65 -8.34 -13.74 2.82
CA LYS A 65 -7.54 -12.64 2.27
C LYS A 65 -6.07 -13.05 2.21
N HIS A 66 -5.38 -12.60 1.16
CA HIS A 66 -3.93 -12.79 0.99
C HIS A 66 -3.14 -11.45 1.05
N PRO A 67 -3.08 -10.75 2.21
CA PRO A 67 -2.42 -9.45 2.31
C PRO A 67 -0.95 -9.45 1.87
N LEU A 68 -0.15 -10.42 2.33
CA LEU A 68 1.27 -10.49 1.97
C LEU A 68 1.49 -10.65 0.47
N GLY A 69 0.72 -11.54 -0.16
CA GLY A 69 0.81 -11.80 -1.59
C GLY A 69 0.54 -10.53 -2.41
N LEU A 70 -0.52 -9.79 -2.06
CA LEU A 70 -0.82 -8.53 -2.71
C LEU A 70 0.28 -7.48 -2.51
N ILE A 71 0.79 -7.34 -1.29
CA ILE A 71 1.84 -6.37 -0.96
C ILE A 71 3.11 -6.67 -1.75
N LEU A 72 3.55 -7.93 -1.77
CA LEU A 72 4.72 -8.36 -2.54
C LEU A 72 4.51 -8.12 -4.03
N TYR A 73 3.35 -8.47 -4.57
CA TYR A 73 3.01 -8.20 -5.97
C TYR A 73 3.12 -6.70 -6.29
N LYS A 74 2.54 -5.83 -5.45
CA LYS A 74 2.58 -4.38 -5.68
C LYS A 74 3.98 -3.79 -5.61
N ILE A 75 4.79 -4.21 -4.62
CA ILE A 75 6.19 -3.78 -4.51
C ILE A 75 6.96 -4.18 -5.76
N ASN A 76 6.77 -5.41 -6.25
CA ASN A 76 7.47 -5.92 -7.43
C ASN A 76 6.92 -5.41 -8.77
N SER A 77 5.75 -4.77 -8.78
CA SER A 77 5.07 -4.36 -10.02
C SER A 77 5.62 -3.10 -10.69
N ASN A 78 6.53 -2.36 -10.02
CA ASN A 78 6.99 -1.01 -10.41
C ASN A 78 5.86 0.04 -10.54
N TRP A 79 4.63 -0.31 -10.13
CA TRP A 79 3.47 0.58 -10.24
C TRP A 79 3.61 1.79 -9.30
N LEU A 80 4.13 1.57 -8.09
CA LEU A 80 4.42 2.63 -7.12
C LEU A 80 5.46 3.60 -7.67
N ASP A 81 6.53 3.09 -8.28
CA ASP A 81 7.57 3.93 -8.91
C ASP A 81 7.01 4.75 -10.07
N SER A 82 6.15 4.13 -10.88
CA SER A 82 5.47 4.82 -11.99
C SER A 82 4.56 5.94 -11.49
N LEU A 83 3.81 5.70 -10.41
CA LEU A 83 2.96 6.70 -9.77
C LEU A 83 3.78 7.85 -9.17
N ALA A 84 4.83 7.52 -8.43
CA ALA A 84 5.75 8.49 -7.84
C ALA A 84 6.40 9.38 -8.92
N ASN A 85 6.89 8.79 -10.00
CA ASN A 85 7.47 9.52 -11.13
C ASN A 85 6.46 10.46 -11.82
N LYS A 86 5.21 10.03 -12.01
CA LYS A 86 4.15 10.88 -12.58
C LYS A 86 3.87 12.07 -11.68
N ARG A 87 3.74 11.84 -10.36
CA ARG A 87 3.51 12.92 -9.39
C ARG A 87 4.69 13.88 -9.32
N TYR A 88 5.92 13.36 -9.29
CA TYR A 88 7.13 14.18 -9.29
C TYR A 88 7.18 15.11 -10.52
N LYS A 89 6.86 14.59 -11.72
CA LYS A 89 6.78 15.42 -12.94
C LYS A 89 5.72 16.51 -12.85
N GLY A 90 4.56 16.22 -12.25
CA GLY A 90 3.45 17.18 -12.09
C GLY A 90 3.61 18.17 -10.93
N SER A 91 4.47 17.87 -9.96
CA SER A 91 4.63 18.65 -8.72
C SER A 91 5.31 20.02 -8.89
N GLY A 92 5.84 20.34 -10.08
CA GLY A 92 6.58 21.58 -10.31
C GLY A 92 7.97 21.63 -9.66
N VAL A 93 8.33 20.65 -8.83
CA VAL A 93 9.60 20.56 -8.08
C VAL A 93 10.84 20.65 -9.00
N LYS A 94 10.76 20.12 -10.22
CA LYS A 94 11.84 20.26 -11.22
C LYS A 94 12.15 21.71 -11.61
N GLN A 95 11.23 22.65 -11.45
CA GLN A 95 11.46 24.07 -11.71
C GLN A 95 12.17 24.75 -10.54
N THR A 96 11.91 24.30 -9.31
CA THR A 96 12.47 24.86 -8.07
C THR A 96 13.98 24.62 -7.95
N TYR A 97 14.48 23.49 -8.45
CA TYR A 97 15.91 23.12 -8.42
C TYR A 97 16.71 23.54 -9.67
N LYS A 98 16.13 24.32 -10.59
CA LYS A 98 16.79 24.84 -11.79
C LYS A 98 17.34 26.27 -11.63
N LYS A 99 17.56 26.72 -10.39
CA LYS A 99 18.25 28.00 -10.13
C LYS A 99 19.77 27.82 -10.18
#